data_AF-A0A5J4DP91-F1
#
_entry.id   AF-A0A5J4DP91-F1
#
_cell.length_a   1.000
_cell.length_b   1.000
_cell.length_c   1.000
_cell.angle_alpha   90.00
_cell.angle_beta   90.00
_cell.angle_gamma   90.00
#
_symmetry.space_group_name_H-M   'P 1'
#
loop_
_entity.id
_entity.type
_entity.pdbx_description
1 polymer ?
#
loop_
_entity_poly.entity_id
_entity_poly.type
_entity_poly.pdbx_seq_one_letter_code
_entity_poly.pdbx_strand_id
1 'polypeptide(L)'
;MVTTKHPVMRNIIGLFIVLSILIIMPSLQYALAQGDEAGEYLDRRVVIWNLFFRMMTVAFVIGAVVSGTLIWLIWRFRESHPKATPTKYEGTGALDE
;
A
#
# COMPACT_ATOMS: atom_id res chain seq x y z
N MET A 1 -29.03 -23.30 1.59
CA MET A 1 -29.08 -21.96 2.21
C MET A 1 -28.29 -22.00 3.51
N VAL A 2 -26.99 -21.70 3.47
CA VAL A 2 -26.18 -21.44 4.66
C VAL A 2 -25.25 -20.28 4.30
N THR A 3 -25.65 -19.08 4.72
CA THR A 3 -24.82 -17.88 4.67
C THR A 3 -24.04 -17.82 5.98
N THR A 4 -22.78 -18.26 5.95
CA THR A 4 -21.85 -17.89 7.01
C THR A 4 -21.51 -16.42 6.80
N LYS A 5 -22.20 -15.52 7.52
CA LYS A 5 -21.66 -14.18 7.78
C LYS A 5 -20.19 -14.37 8.18
N HIS A 6 -19.25 -13.72 7.49
CA HIS A 6 -17.83 -13.76 7.81
C HIS A 6 -17.50 -12.61 8.78
N PRO A 7 -17.70 -12.74 10.12
CA PRO A 7 -17.32 -11.69 11.07
C PRO A 7 -15.82 -11.42 11.04
N VAL A 8 -15.02 -12.44 10.69
CA VAL A 8 -13.56 -12.37 10.59
C VAL A 8 -13.10 -11.37 9.53
N MET A 9 -13.74 -11.31 8.37
CA MET A 9 -13.36 -10.40 7.29
C MET A 9 -13.66 -8.93 7.64
N ARG A 10 -14.80 -8.67 8.31
CA ARG A 10 -15.15 -7.35 8.82
C ARG A 10 -14.22 -6.89 9.95
N ASN A 11 -13.80 -7.81 10.82
CA ASN A 11 -12.87 -7.52 11.90
C ASN A 11 -11.45 -7.24 11.38
N ILE A 12 -11.00 -7.98 10.36
CA ILE A 12 -9.70 -7.72 9.69
C ILE A 12 -9.71 -6.35 9.01
N ILE A 13 -10.76 -6.02 8.25
CA ILE A 13 -10.89 -4.70 7.60
C ILE A 13 -10.91 -3.59 8.66
N GLY A 14 -11.66 -3.77 9.75
CA GLY A 14 -11.69 -2.83 10.87
C GLY A 14 -10.32 -2.64 11.51
N LEU A 15 -9.56 -3.71 11.71
CA LEU A 15 -8.20 -3.66 12.26
C LEU A 15 -7.24 -2.88 11.35
N PHE A 16 -7.30 -3.11 10.03
CA PHE A 16 -6.48 -2.36 9.06
C PHE A 16 -6.81 -0.87 9.04
N ILE A 17 -8.09 -0.49 9.18
CA ILE A 17 -8.51 0.91 9.26
C ILE A 17 -7.97 1.58 10.54
N VAL A 18 -8.06 0.89 11.69
CA VAL A 18 -7.52 1.42 12.95
C VAL A 18 -6.00 1.57 12.90
N LEU A 19 -5.29 0.59 12.35
CA LEU A 19 -3.83 0.64 12.18
C LEU A 19 -3.40 1.78 11.24
N SER A 20 -4.12 1.98 10.13
CA SER A 20 -3.82 3.08 9.22
C SER A 20 -4.08 4.44 9.86
N ILE A 21 -5.16 4.62 10.62
CA ILE A 21 -5.43 5.86 11.37
C ILE A 21 -4.33 6.11 12.43
N LEU A 22 -3.89 5.08 13.14
CA LEU A 22 -2.82 5.17 14.14
C LEU A 22 -1.49 5.66 13.54
N ILE A 23 -1.19 5.27 12.30
CA ILE A 23 0.02 5.68 11.59
C ILE A 23 -0.15 7.10 10.99
N ILE A 24 -1.34 7.42 10.48
CA ILE A 24 -1.61 8.69 9.80
C ILE A 24 -1.64 9.86 10.78
N MET A 25 -2.26 9.71 11.97
CA MET A 25 -2.36 10.79 12.96
C MET A 25 -1.02 11.44 13.36
N PRO A 26 0.02 10.69 13.79
CA PRO A 26 1.31 11.28 14.13
C PRO A 26 2.02 11.83 12.89
N SER A 27 1.87 11.18 11.72
CA SER A 27 2.45 11.68 10.47
C SER A 27 1.92 13.06 10.07
N LEU A 28 0.65 13.35 10.37
CA LEU A 28 0.02 14.65 10.17
C LEU A 28 0.66 15.72 11.06
N GLN A 29 0.91 15.40 12.34
CA GLN A 29 1.57 16.34 13.26
C GLN A 29 2.96 16.71 12.76
N TYR A 30 3.75 15.75 12.27
CA TYR A 30 5.06 16.05 11.69
C TYR A 30 5.02 16.79 10.35
N ALA A 31 3.89 16.78 9.64
CA ALA A 31 3.71 17.52 8.38
C ALA A 31 3.18 18.94 8.63
N LEU A 32 2.36 19.14 9.66
CA LEU A 32 1.70 20.41 9.97
C LEU A 32 2.46 21.27 11.00
N ALA A 33 3.36 20.69 11.81
CA ALA A 33 4.20 21.44 12.75
C ALA A 33 5.44 22.09 12.09
N GLN A 34 5.65 21.92 10.78
CA GLN A 34 6.84 22.41 10.07
C GLN A 34 6.73 23.88 9.62
N GLY A 35 5.84 24.67 10.24
CA GLY A 35 5.51 26.03 9.80
C GLY A 35 5.47 27.13 10.87
N ASP A 36 5.63 26.82 12.15
CA ASP A 36 5.30 27.77 13.24
C ASP A 36 6.43 27.98 14.24
N GLU A 37 7.60 28.41 13.75
CA GLU A 37 8.63 29.09 14.57
C GLU A 37 9.22 30.27 13.77
N ALA A 38 8.69 31.47 14.02
CA ALA A 38 9.03 32.71 13.31
C ALA A 38 10.36 33.36 13.75
N GLY A 39 11.35 32.58 14.22
CA GLY A 39 12.53 33.12 14.91
C GLY A 39 13.90 32.79 14.32
N GLU A 40 14.03 31.71 13.54
CA GLU A 40 15.34 31.22 13.11
C GLU A 40 15.50 31.35 11.59
N TYR A 41 16.56 32.01 11.14
CA TYR A 41 16.94 32.09 9.73
C TYR A 41 17.37 30.69 9.25
N LEU A 42 16.39 29.84 8.95
CA LEU A 42 16.61 28.54 8.34
C LEU A 42 17.14 28.73 6.91
N ASP A 43 18.22 28.02 6.57
CA ASP A 43 18.69 27.88 5.20
C ASP A 43 17.59 27.25 4.34
N ARG A 44 16.75 28.09 3.73
CA ARG A 44 15.53 27.68 2.99
C ARG A 44 15.81 26.63 1.92
N ARG A 45 17.01 26.65 1.33
CA ARG A 45 17.44 25.64 0.35
C ARG A 45 17.42 24.24 0.97
N VAL A 46 18.00 24.07 2.15
CA VAL A 46 18.09 22.78 2.85
C VAL A 46 16.70 22.31 3.28
N VAL A 47 15.86 23.22 3.79
CA VAL A 47 14.48 22.91 4.20
C VAL A 47 13.62 22.45 3.03
N ILE A 48 13.68 23.15 1.89
CA ILE A 48 12.93 22.79 0.67
C ILE A 48 13.37 21.44 0.14
N TRP A 49 14.68 21.16 0.10
CA TRP A 49 15.19 19.86 -0.33
C TRP A 49 14.73 18.73 0.59
N ASN A 50 14.80 18.94 1.90
CA ASN A 50 14.33 17.95 2.88
C ASN A 50 12.83 17.68 2.72
N LEU A 51 12.02 18.73 2.57
CA LEU A 51 10.58 18.60 2.33
C LEU A 51 10.28 17.86 1.02
N PHE A 52 11.03 18.16 -0.05
CA PHE A 52 10.89 17.49 -1.34
C PHE A 52 11.17 15.98 -1.23
N PHE A 53 12.29 15.58 -0.63
CA PHE A 53 12.62 14.17 -0.44
C PHE A 53 11.61 13.43 0.43
N ARG A 54 11.05 14.11 1.43
CA ARG A 54 10.02 13.57 2.30
C ARG A 54 8.73 13.28 1.53
N MET A 55 8.25 14.24 0.72
CA MET A 55 7.07 14.07 -0.11
C MET A 55 7.28 13.04 -1.23
N MET A 56 8.49 13.00 -1.81
CA MET A 56 8.88 12.01 -2.81
C MET A 56 8.78 10.59 -2.24
N THR A 57 9.31 10.35 -1.04
CA THR A 57 9.27 9.05 -0.38
C THR A 57 7.83 8.59 -0.15
N VAL A 58 6.95 9.50 0.31
CA VAL A 58 5.53 9.21 0.49
C VAL A 58 4.86 8.82 -0.83
N ALA A 59 5.15 9.56 -1.91
CA ALA A 59 4.60 9.25 -3.23
C ALA A 59 5.06 7.88 -3.75
N PHE A 60 6.33 7.51 -3.56
CA PHE A 60 6.83 6.18 -3.94
C PHE A 60 6.19 5.05 -3.14
N VAL A 61 6.00 5.23 -1.84
CA VAL A 61 5.32 4.23 -0.99
C VAL A 61 3.89 4.00 -1.47
N ILE A 62 3.14 5.07 -1.72
CA ILE A 62 1.77 4.96 -2.25
C ILE A 62 1.77 4.29 -3.63
N GLY A 63 2.69 4.71 -4.52
CA GLY A 63 2.82 4.12 -5.86
C GLY A 63 3.11 2.62 -5.82
N ALA A 64 4.00 2.17 -4.94
CA ALA A 64 4.33 0.76 -4.76
C ALA A 64 3.13 -0.05 -4.24
N VAL A 65 2.39 0.49 -3.26
CA VAL A 65 1.18 -0.16 -2.72
C VAL A 65 0.10 -0.29 -3.79
N VAL A 66 -0.16 0.77 -4.55
CA VAL A 66 -1.17 0.77 -5.62
C VAL A 66 -0.77 -0.19 -6.75
N SER A 67 0.49 -0.14 -7.20
CA SER A 67 1.00 -1.03 -8.25
C SER A 67 0.95 -2.50 -7.82
N GLY A 68 1.38 -2.82 -6.60
CA GLY A 68 1.32 -4.17 -6.05
C GLY A 68 -0.11 -4.68 -5.91
N THR A 69 -1.04 -3.82 -5.48
CA THR A 69 -2.46 -4.18 -5.34
C THR A 69 -3.10 -4.44 -6.70
N LEU A 70 -2.75 -3.65 -7.72
CA LEU A 70 -3.28 -3.82 -9.08
C LEU A 70 -2.82 -5.15 -9.69
N ILE A 71 -1.54 -5.48 -9.58
CA ILE A 71 -0.98 -6.75 -10.08
C ILE A 71 -1.63 -7.94 -9.37
N TRP A 72 -1.77 -7.85 -8.04
CA TRP A 72 -2.44 -8.88 -7.25
C TRP A 72 -3.89 -9.08 -7.70
N LEU A 73 -4.62 -8.01 -7.97
CA LEU A 73 -6.01 -8.08 -8.43
C LEU A 73 -6.10 -8.77 -9.80
N ILE A 74 -5.23 -8.42 -10.74
CA ILE A 74 -5.17 -9.01 -12.09
C ILE A 74 -4.90 -10.51 -12.01
N TRP A 75 -3.89 -10.93 -11.23
CA TRP A 75 -3.58 -12.35 -11.04
C TRP A 75 -4.71 -13.08 -10.32
N ARG A 76 -5.27 -12.49 -9.25
CA ARG A 76 -6.38 -13.08 -8.50
C ARG A 76 -7.60 -13.33 -9.39
N PHE A 77 -7.90 -12.39 -10.27
CA PHE A 77 -8.95 -12.59 -11.27
C PHE A 77 -8.53 -13.66 -12.28
N ARG A 78 -7.32 -13.60 -12.85
CA ARG A 78 -6.84 -14.60 -13.81
C ARG A 78 -6.97 -16.03 -13.29
N GLU A 79 -6.60 -16.30 -12.05
CA GLU A 79 -6.73 -17.63 -11.42
C GLU A 79 -8.18 -18.05 -11.17
N SER A 80 -9.09 -17.09 -10.96
CA SER A 80 -10.50 -17.36 -10.69
C SER A 80 -11.35 -17.50 -11.95
N HIS A 81 -10.80 -17.22 -13.14
CA HIS A 81 -11.55 -17.29 -14.39
C HIS A 81 -11.64 -18.74 -14.90
N PRO A 82 -12.84 -19.25 -15.23
CA PRO A 82 -13.04 -20.62 -15.73
C PRO A 82 -12.35 -20.92 -17.08
N LYS A 83 -11.86 -19.89 -17.77
CA LYS A 83 -11.13 -19.96 -19.05
C LYS A 83 -9.64 -19.63 -18.89
N ALA A 84 -9.10 -19.67 -17.68
CA ALA A 84 -7.68 -19.48 -17.46
C ALA A 84 -6.91 -20.56 -18.22
N THR A 85 -6.27 -20.18 -19.33
CA THR A 85 -5.37 -21.04 -20.07
C THR A 85 -4.15 -21.32 -19.20
N PRO A 86 -3.82 -22.58 -18.88
CA PRO A 86 -2.64 -22.92 -18.13
C PRO A 86 -1.41 -22.37 -18.83
N THR A 87 -0.48 -21.78 -18.09
CA THR A 87 0.81 -21.39 -18.70
C THR A 87 1.61 -22.64 -19.04
N LYS A 88 2.52 -22.57 -20.02
CA LYS A 88 3.30 -23.73 -20.52
C LYS A 88 4.03 -24.52 -19.40
N TYR A 89 4.25 -23.90 -18.24
CA TYR A 89 4.94 -24.47 -17.09
C TYR A 89 4.01 -25.12 -16.04
N GLU A 90 2.69 -24.96 -16.16
CA GLU A 90 1.69 -25.56 -15.25
C GLU A 90 1.26 -26.97 -15.71
N GLY A 91 1.57 -27.36 -16.95
CA GLY A 91 1.30 -28.69 -17.51
C GLY A 91 2.48 -29.67 -17.48
N THR A 92 3.71 -29.19 -17.21
CA THR A 92 4.89 -30.06 -17.13
C THR A 92 5.17 -30.42 -15.69
N GLY A 93 4.29 -31.26 -15.14
CA GLY A 93 4.50 -32.05 -13.93
C GLY A 93 5.05 -33.45 -14.22
N ALA A 94 5.69 -33.66 -15.36
CA ALA A 94 6.47 -34.85 -15.69
C ALA A 94 7.83 -34.34 -16.16
N LEU A 95 8.88 -34.43 -15.33
CA LEU A 95 9.76 -35.60 -15.38
C LEU A 95 10.33 -35.80 -16.80
N ASP A 96 10.99 -34.78 -17.34
CA ASP A 96 12.10 -34.96 -18.27
C ASP A 96 13.42 -34.84 -17.50
N GLU A 97 13.83 -36.01 -16.96
CA GLU A 97 15.18 -36.44 -16.57
C GLU A 97 15.72 -36.09 -15.16
#